data_AF-A0A1G5I5S5-F1
#
_entry.id   AF-A0A1G5I5S5-F1
#
_cell.length_a   1.000
_cell.length_b   1.000
_cell.length_c   1.000
_cell.angle_alpha   90.00
_cell.angle_beta   90.00
_cell.angle_gamma   90.00
#
_symmetry.space_group_name_H-M   'P 1'
#
loop_
_entity.id
_entity.type
_entity.pdbx_description
1 polymer ?
#
loop_
_entity_poly.entity_id
_entity_poly.type
_entity_poly.pdbx_seq_one_letter_code
_entity_poly.pdbx_strand_id
1 'polypeptide(L)'
;MKQICLREMKKGYFIGDFEPNILRSKDVEICIRGASKYTLDAAYYRRNDKRVIYINQGKIDIDGRIFGKGDAIMFEPGEVINIFALTNVEMIAMNFPGTKGDLCRVVWDDVDRMDAFYNSYLQKLIAKHDQKLLSNNKSGISSKDITVIIQGYFDRNVTPNTIRSVRKYLPEARVIVSTWEECDCKGVDCDLLIKSNDPGACECGLYADFPISNNGNRQIVSTKAGLGEAKTKFTLKLRSDLVLLDNSFLDYFDEYPLREEQFSIFEHKIIIGELFTRNDFVYRDTKGKRHRVAKPFHPSDWFYFGLTKDIKQMYDNVDLIPQEEMAGYECKYPDRAHKNKYKYSWRYTTEQHVFLGCVRNKFGDIKFDDWTDWSDETVSFSEKVMMNNFVILDFCQHRILNTKYAPESFANSGVYYKEEALMTNKQMVNYFEKHKK
;
A
#
# COMPACT_ATOMS: atom_id res chain seq x y z
N MET A 1 6.94 31.85 -29.07
CA MET A 1 5.93 30.87 -28.62
C MET A 1 6.61 29.88 -27.70
N LYS A 2 6.06 29.61 -26.51
CA LYS A 2 6.57 28.57 -25.58
C LYS A 2 5.64 27.37 -25.64
N GLN A 3 6.18 26.16 -25.61
CA GLN A 3 5.43 24.91 -25.64
C GLN A 3 5.93 24.01 -24.50
N ILE A 4 5.01 23.29 -23.84
CA ILE A 4 5.33 22.25 -22.86
C ILE A 4 4.53 20.99 -23.16
N CYS A 5 5.01 19.83 -22.72
CA CYS A 5 4.22 18.60 -22.67
C CYS A 5 3.79 18.34 -21.23
N LEU A 6 2.48 18.20 -20.95
CA LEU A 6 1.98 17.92 -19.59
C LEU A 6 2.60 16.68 -18.94
N ARG A 7 3.08 15.72 -19.74
CA ARG A 7 3.77 14.51 -19.26
C ARG A 7 5.15 14.79 -18.65
N GLU A 8 5.73 15.95 -18.95
CA GLU A 8 7.01 16.41 -18.41
C GLU A 8 6.81 17.30 -17.16
N MET A 9 5.55 17.62 -16.83
CA MET A 9 5.20 18.52 -15.74
C MET A 9 4.99 17.79 -14.43
N LYS A 10 5.36 18.43 -13.32
CA LYS A 10 5.21 17.87 -11.98
C LYS A 10 3.73 17.84 -11.58
N LYS A 11 3.15 16.65 -11.46
CA LYS A 11 1.75 16.42 -11.04
C LYS A 11 0.71 17.15 -11.92
N GLY A 12 1.06 17.42 -13.18
CA GLY A 12 0.20 18.11 -14.15
C GLY A 12 0.10 19.63 -13.95
N TYR A 13 0.87 20.21 -13.03
CA TYR A 13 0.95 21.65 -12.83
C TYR A 13 1.74 22.33 -13.95
N PHE A 14 1.21 23.37 -14.56
CA PHE A 14 1.88 24.08 -15.63
C PHE A 14 1.99 25.60 -15.45
N ILE A 15 1.18 26.21 -14.59
CA ILE A 15 1.32 27.61 -14.19
C ILE A 15 1.52 27.65 -12.67
N GLY A 16 2.48 28.42 -12.18
CA GLY A 16 2.77 28.60 -10.75
C GLY A 16 4.24 28.84 -10.42
N ASP A 17 4.60 28.96 -9.14
CA ASP A 17 5.96 29.32 -8.68
C ASP A 17 6.87 28.08 -8.48
N PHE A 18 7.01 27.28 -9.53
CA PHE A 18 7.80 26.05 -9.56
C PHE A 18 8.36 25.78 -10.97
N GLU A 19 9.32 24.86 -11.07
CA GLU A 19 9.89 24.40 -12.35
C GLU A 19 9.66 22.88 -12.55
N PRO A 20 9.33 22.43 -13.79
CA PRO A 20 9.08 23.23 -14.99
C PRO A 20 7.71 23.97 -14.94
N ASN A 21 7.59 25.11 -15.64
CA ASN A 21 6.33 25.84 -15.88
C ASN A 21 6.21 26.31 -17.36
N ILE A 22 4.98 26.52 -17.86
CA ILE A 22 4.75 27.35 -19.06
C ILE A 22 4.83 28.84 -18.70
N LEU A 23 4.26 29.21 -17.55
CA LEU A 23 4.22 30.57 -17.04
C LEU A 23 4.44 30.52 -15.52
N ARG A 24 5.49 31.21 -15.05
CA ARG A 24 5.73 31.36 -13.62
C ARG A 24 4.75 32.39 -13.06
N SER A 25 4.08 32.05 -11.95
CA SER A 25 3.10 32.93 -11.29
C SER A 25 3.08 32.68 -9.80
N LYS A 26 2.94 33.74 -9.01
CA LYS A 26 2.66 33.69 -7.56
C LYS A 26 1.22 34.07 -7.22
N ASP A 27 0.43 34.41 -8.25
CA ASP A 27 -0.96 34.87 -8.13
C ASP A 27 -1.97 33.80 -8.56
N VAL A 28 -1.49 32.76 -9.26
CA VAL A 28 -2.28 31.58 -9.58
C VAL A 28 -1.40 30.36 -9.80
N GLU A 29 -1.85 29.20 -9.30
CA GLU A 29 -1.36 27.89 -9.72
C GLU A 29 -2.42 27.16 -10.54
N ILE A 30 -2.05 26.50 -11.64
CA ILE A 30 -2.98 25.70 -12.46
C ILE A 30 -2.39 24.33 -12.75
N CYS A 31 -3.19 23.28 -12.53
CA CYS A 31 -2.88 21.92 -12.96
C CYS A 31 -4.05 21.23 -13.66
N ILE A 32 -3.71 20.31 -14.56
CA ILE A 32 -4.64 19.28 -15.04
C ILE A 32 -4.38 18.00 -14.25
N ARG A 33 -5.43 17.46 -13.63
CA ARG A 33 -5.39 16.22 -12.86
C ARG A 33 -6.42 15.23 -13.38
N GLY A 34 -6.00 13.98 -13.50
CA GLY A 34 -6.92 12.86 -13.71
C GLY A 34 -7.10 12.04 -12.44
N ALA A 35 -8.26 11.41 -12.29
CA ALA A 35 -8.47 10.34 -11.33
C ALA A 35 -9.17 9.15 -11.98
N SER A 36 -8.76 7.94 -11.62
CA SER A 36 -9.39 6.72 -12.09
C SER A 36 -10.73 6.51 -11.38
N LYS A 37 -11.64 5.79 -12.02
CA LYS A 37 -12.90 5.36 -11.41
C LYS A 37 -12.65 4.77 -10.01
N TYR A 38 -13.51 5.13 -9.07
CA TYR A 38 -13.49 4.74 -7.66
C TYR A 38 -12.29 5.17 -6.84
N THR A 39 -11.46 6.08 -7.35
CA THR A 39 -10.42 6.72 -6.54
C THR A 39 -11.06 7.70 -5.55
N LEU A 40 -10.59 7.68 -4.29
CA LEU A 40 -10.90 8.68 -3.28
C LEU A 40 -9.70 9.62 -3.08
N ASP A 41 -9.76 10.83 -3.62
CA ASP A 41 -8.81 11.92 -3.37
C ASP A 41 -9.43 12.87 -2.34
N ALA A 42 -9.14 12.66 -1.06
CA ALA A 42 -9.91 13.28 0.01
C ALA A 42 -9.10 13.61 1.27
N ALA A 43 -9.77 14.23 2.24
CA ALA A 43 -9.20 14.60 3.53
C ALA A 43 -8.01 15.58 3.41
N TYR A 44 -8.16 16.60 2.56
CA TYR A 44 -7.19 17.68 2.42
C TYR A 44 -7.88 19.03 2.19
N TYR A 45 -7.16 20.12 2.43
CA TYR A 45 -7.64 21.49 2.22
C TYR A 45 -6.49 22.41 1.85
N ARG A 46 -6.82 23.65 1.44
CA ARG A 46 -5.85 24.74 1.24
C ARG A 46 -5.92 25.68 2.44
N ARG A 47 -4.79 26.04 3.04
CA ARG A 47 -4.79 26.86 4.26
C ARG A 47 -5.11 28.32 3.95
N ASN A 48 -4.55 28.86 2.88
CA ASN A 48 -4.67 30.27 2.51
C ASN A 48 -5.32 30.45 1.14
N ASP A 49 -5.17 29.49 0.23
CA ASP A 49 -5.67 29.67 -1.13
C ASP A 49 -7.14 29.28 -1.29
N LYS A 50 -7.86 30.05 -2.09
CA LYS A 50 -9.10 29.56 -2.72
C LYS A 50 -8.74 28.52 -3.77
N ARG A 51 -9.54 27.47 -3.89
CA ARG A 51 -9.36 26.46 -4.93
C ARG A 51 -10.59 26.33 -5.80
N VAL A 52 -10.41 26.45 -7.11
CA VAL A 52 -11.46 26.18 -8.10
C VAL A 52 -11.13 24.87 -8.81
N ILE A 53 -12.10 23.96 -8.89
CA ILE A 53 -12.02 22.72 -9.66
C ILE A 53 -13.08 22.77 -10.75
N TYR A 54 -12.62 22.74 -12.00
CA TYR A 54 -13.48 22.59 -13.17
C TYR A 54 -13.40 21.15 -13.69
N ILE A 55 -14.55 20.55 -13.98
CA ILE A 55 -14.62 19.17 -14.49
C ILE A 55 -14.64 19.21 -16.01
N ASN A 56 -13.54 18.79 -16.63
CA ASN A 56 -13.43 18.71 -18.09
C ASN A 56 -14.06 17.41 -18.63
N GLN A 57 -13.92 16.32 -17.89
CA GLN A 57 -14.47 15.01 -18.25
C GLN A 57 -14.87 14.19 -17.02
N GLY A 58 -15.93 13.40 -17.16
CA GLY A 58 -16.34 12.38 -16.19
C GLY A 58 -17.30 12.92 -15.13
N LYS A 59 -17.43 12.17 -14.02
CA LYS A 59 -18.32 12.47 -12.89
C LYS A 59 -17.62 12.21 -11.56
N ILE A 60 -17.77 13.15 -10.63
CA ILE A 60 -17.30 13.04 -9.24
C ILE A 60 -18.47 13.19 -8.26
N ASP A 61 -18.28 12.65 -7.07
CA ASP A 61 -19.11 12.84 -5.89
C ASP A 61 -18.27 13.58 -4.85
N ILE A 62 -18.77 14.73 -4.38
CA ILE A 62 -18.21 15.50 -3.27
C ILE A 62 -19.27 15.56 -2.18
N ASP A 63 -19.03 14.84 -1.09
CA ASP A 63 -19.88 14.79 0.10
C ASP A 63 -21.38 14.55 -0.21
N GLY A 64 -21.66 13.66 -1.18
CA GLY A 64 -23.00 13.25 -1.59
C GLY A 64 -23.59 14.06 -2.74
N ARG A 65 -22.90 15.11 -3.21
CA ARG A 65 -23.31 15.92 -4.37
C ARG A 65 -22.53 15.49 -5.60
N ILE A 66 -23.24 15.21 -6.69
CA ILE A 66 -22.65 14.77 -7.95
C ILE A 66 -22.39 15.97 -8.85
N PHE A 67 -21.18 16.03 -9.38
CA PHE A 67 -20.76 17.02 -10.37
C PHE A 67 -20.21 16.30 -11.61
N GLY A 68 -20.38 16.90 -12.78
CA GLY A 68 -19.97 16.34 -14.06
C GLY A 68 -19.35 17.39 -14.99
N LYS A 69 -19.08 16.96 -16.24
CA LYS A 69 -18.50 17.82 -17.27
C LYS A 69 -19.21 19.18 -17.36
N GLY A 70 -18.45 20.26 -17.27
CA GLY A 70 -18.94 21.64 -17.36
C GLY A 70 -19.16 22.32 -16.02
N ASP A 71 -19.22 21.56 -14.92
CA ASP A 71 -19.36 22.14 -13.59
C ASP A 71 -18.04 22.72 -13.07
N ALA A 72 -18.13 23.82 -12.32
CA ALA A 72 -17.02 24.42 -11.57
C ALA A 72 -17.40 24.53 -10.10
N ILE A 73 -16.51 24.05 -9.22
CA ILE A 73 -16.68 24.12 -7.76
C ILE A 73 -15.58 25.01 -7.19
N MET A 74 -15.94 25.94 -6.32
CA MET A 74 -15.00 26.76 -5.56
C MET A 74 -14.99 26.32 -4.11
N PHE A 75 -13.80 26.18 -3.54
CA PHE A 75 -13.54 25.92 -2.14
C PHE A 75 -12.84 27.13 -1.53
N GLU A 76 -13.38 27.62 -0.41
CA GLU A 76 -12.76 28.66 0.40
C GLU A 76 -11.57 28.08 1.22
N PRO A 77 -10.61 28.94 1.64
CA PRO A 77 -9.52 28.48 2.50
C PRO A 77 -10.04 27.78 3.76
N GLY A 78 -9.46 26.62 4.07
CA GLY A 78 -9.89 25.77 5.19
C GLY A 78 -10.99 24.75 4.85
N GLU A 79 -11.69 24.88 3.72
CA GLU A 79 -12.71 23.89 3.34
C GLU A 79 -12.07 22.56 2.93
N VAL A 80 -12.57 21.47 3.51
CA VAL A 80 -12.07 20.12 3.24
C VAL A 80 -12.62 19.64 1.90
N ILE A 81 -11.74 19.11 1.07
CA ILE A 81 -12.03 18.59 -0.26
C ILE A 81 -12.04 17.07 -0.18
N ASN A 82 -13.17 16.47 -0.55
CA ASN A 82 -13.37 15.02 -0.63
C ASN A 82 -13.90 14.63 -2.00
N ILE A 83 -13.03 14.23 -2.91
CA ILE A 83 -13.40 13.90 -4.28
C ILE A 83 -13.41 12.38 -4.44
N PHE A 84 -14.60 11.83 -4.71
CA PHE A 84 -14.75 10.44 -5.09
C PHE A 84 -15.10 10.32 -6.58
N ALA A 85 -14.22 9.69 -7.36
CA ALA A 85 -14.41 9.55 -8.80
C ALA A 85 -15.43 8.47 -9.14
N LEU A 86 -16.58 8.82 -9.73
CA LEU A 86 -17.60 7.84 -10.15
C LEU A 86 -17.30 7.21 -11.51
N THR A 87 -16.49 7.90 -12.32
CA THR A 87 -15.93 7.45 -13.61
C THR A 87 -14.44 7.78 -13.65
N ASN A 88 -13.75 7.45 -14.76
CA ASN A 88 -12.49 8.14 -15.05
C ASN A 88 -12.79 9.63 -15.24
N VAL A 89 -12.02 10.51 -14.61
CA VAL A 89 -12.23 11.95 -14.62
C VAL A 89 -10.98 12.71 -15.02
N GLU A 90 -11.19 13.84 -15.67
CA GLU A 90 -10.16 14.86 -15.90
C GLU A 90 -10.68 16.20 -15.37
N MET A 91 -9.87 16.85 -14.56
CA MET A 91 -10.20 18.08 -13.84
C MET A 91 -9.09 19.11 -14.03
N ILE A 92 -9.48 20.38 -14.10
CA ILE A 92 -8.56 21.52 -14.02
C ILE A 92 -8.70 22.08 -12.60
N ALA A 93 -7.60 22.07 -11.84
CA ALA A 93 -7.57 22.69 -10.52
C ALA A 93 -6.73 23.97 -10.56
N MET A 94 -7.31 25.04 -10.03
CA MET A 94 -6.73 26.37 -9.95
C MET A 94 -6.67 26.82 -8.49
N ASN A 95 -5.52 27.31 -8.03
CA ASN A 95 -5.37 27.86 -6.69
C ASN A 95 -5.05 29.35 -6.78
N PHE A 96 -5.67 30.17 -5.92
CA PHE A 96 -5.46 31.62 -5.85
C PHE A 96 -5.15 32.04 -4.41
N PRO A 97 -3.99 32.69 -4.14
CA PRO A 97 -2.96 33.10 -5.09
C PRO A 97 -2.01 31.97 -5.55
N GLY A 98 -2.11 30.75 -5.03
CA GLY A 98 -1.14 29.70 -5.37
C GLY A 98 0.07 29.72 -4.44
N THR A 99 -0.21 29.81 -3.14
CA THR A 99 0.78 29.87 -2.07
C THR A 99 1.59 28.57 -2.00
N LYS A 100 2.91 28.69 -1.97
CA LYS A 100 3.82 27.55 -1.86
C LYS A 100 3.62 26.81 -0.53
N GLY A 101 3.41 25.50 -0.60
CA GLY A 101 3.27 24.65 0.60
C GLY A 101 1.91 24.74 1.30
N ASP A 102 0.88 25.25 0.60
CA ASP A 102 -0.42 25.55 1.19
C ASP A 102 -1.37 24.35 1.33
N LEU A 103 -1.09 23.24 0.64
CA LEU A 103 -1.86 22.00 0.75
C LEU A 103 -1.65 21.35 2.12
N CYS A 104 -2.73 21.22 2.89
CA CYS A 104 -2.75 20.56 4.19
C CYS A 104 -3.59 19.27 4.11
N ARG A 105 -3.20 18.24 4.88
CA ARG A 105 -4.04 17.05 5.10
C ARG A 105 -4.82 17.19 6.40
N VAL A 106 -5.99 16.59 6.46
CA VAL A 106 -6.74 16.44 7.71
C VAL A 106 -5.94 15.56 8.65
N VAL A 107 -5.73 16.02 9.87
CA VAL A 107 -5.20 15.22 10.97
C VAL A 107 -6.40 14.64 11.70
N TRP A 108 -6.49 13.32 11.76
CA TRP A 108 -7.57 12.63 12.46
C TRP A 108 -7.21 12.52 13.94
N ASP A 109 -7.90 13.26 14.78
CA ASP A 109 -7.82 13.21 16.24
C ASP A 109 -8.87 12.28 16.87
N ASP A 110 -9.93 11.98 16.12
CA ASP A 110 -11.03 11.07 16.46
C ASP A 110 -11.09 9.89 15.47
N VAL A 111 -10.92 8.68 16.00
CA VAL A 111 -10.95 7.44 15.21
C VAL A 111 -12.34 7.11 14.69
N ASP A 112 -13.41 7.47 15.40
CA ASP A 112 -14.78 7.19 15.00
C ASP A 112 -15.21 8.08 13.83
N ARG A 113 -14.77 9.35 13.86
CA ARG A 113 -14.98 10.27 12.72
C ARG A 113 -14.22 9.81 11.48
N MET A 114 -12.96 9.42 11.63
CA MET A 114 -12.13 8.89 10.53
C MET A 114 -12.75 7.62 9.95
N ASP A 115 -13.13 6.70 10.84
CA ASP A 115 -13.76 5.45 10.48
C ASP A 115 -15.07 5.67 9.71
N ALA A 116 -16.01 6.44 10.26
CA ALA A 116 -17.27 6.78 9.61
C ALA A 116 -17.06 7.41 8.23
N PHE A 117 -16.05 8.30 8.12
CA PHE A 117 -15.69 8.93 6.85
C PHE A 117 -15.30 7.88 5.80
N TYR A 118 -14.28 7.06 6.06
CA TYR A 118 -13.81 6.09 5.07
C TYR A 118 -14.82 4.97 4.80
N ASN A 119 -15.51 4.48 5.84
CA ASN A 119 -16.56 3.48 5.69
C ASN A 119 -17.71 4.00 4.81
N SER A 120 -18.09 5.28 4.89
CA SER A 120 -19.15 5.83 4.03
C SER A 120 -18.85 5.70 2.52
N TYR A 121 -17.58 5.88 2.12
CA TYR A 121 -17.15 5.70 0.73
C TYR A 121 -16.97 4.22 0.39
N LEU A 122 -16.43 3.43 1.32
CA LEU A 122 -16.22 1.99 1.11
C LEU A 122 -17.56 1.25 0.92
N GLN A 123 -18.63 1.65 1.61
CA GLN A 123 -19.97 1.08 1.41
C GLN A 123 -20.49 1.26 -0.02
N LYS A 124 -20.13 2.36 -0.71
CA LYS A 124 -20.48 2.57 -2.13
C LYS A 124 -19.81 1.54 -3.06
N LEU A 125 -18.70 0.95 -2.61
CA LEU A 125 -17.94 -0.07 -3.34
C LEU A 125 -18.40 -1.48 -2.96
N ILE A 126 -18.56 -1.75 -1.66
CA ILE A 126 -19.11 -3.01 -1.14
C ILE A 126 -20.42 -3.39 -1.85
N ALA A 127 -21.34 -2.44 -2.02
CA ALA A 127 -22.61 -2.67 -2.72
C ALA A 127 -22.48 -3.08 -4.20
N LYS A 128 -21.30 -2.91 -4.79
CA LYS A 128 -20.96 -3.22 -6.19
C LYS A 128 -19.95 -4.36 -6.32
N HIS A 129 -19.52 -4.93 -5.20
CA HIS A 129 -18.53 -6.01 -5.20
C HIS A 129 -19.11 -7.27 -5.83
N ASP A 130 -18.33 -7.91 -6.72
CA ASP A 130 -18.80 -9.05 -7.53
C ASP A 130 -18.81 -10.36 -6.73
N GLN A 131 -18.00 -10.45 -5.68
CA GLN A 131 -17.95 -11.60 -4.77
C GLN A 131 -18.75 -11.33 -3.51
N LYS A 132 -19.35 -12.41 -2.97
CA LYS A 132 -19.98 -12.40 -1.66
C LYS A 132 -18.92 -12.14 -0.59
N LEU A 133 -19.02 -11.00 0.08
CA LEU A 133 -18.15 -10.65 1.20
C LEU A 133 -18.58 -11.41 2.47
N LEU A 134 -17.59 -11.77 3.28
CA LEU A 134 -17.81 -12.38 4.59
C LEU A 134 -17.86 -11.26 5.64
N SER A 135 -18.88 -11.25 6.50
CA SER A 135 -19.08 -10.13 7.44
C SER A 135 -19.85 -10.51 8.70
N ASN A 136 -19.58 -11.67 9.31
CA ASN A 136 -20.37 -12.15 10.47
C ASN A 136 -19.53 -12.77 11.60
N ASN A 137 -18.21 -12.53 11.66
CA ASN A 137 -17.34 -13.07 12.71
C ASN A 137 -17.46 -14.59 12.84
N LYS A 138 -17.58 -15.26 11.69
CA LYS A 138 -17.75 -16.72 11.57
C LYS A 138 -16.50 -17.49 11.96
N SER A 139 -15.33 -16.86 11.94
CA SER A 139 -14.05 -17.53 12.24
C SER A 139 -13.97 -18.05 13.69
N GLY A 140 -14.75 -17.48 14.61
CA GLY A 140 -14.65 -17.79 16.04
C GLY A 140 -13.32 -17.35 16.68
N ILE A 141 -12.48 -16.60 15.95
CA ILE A 141 -11.21 -16.09 16.45
C ILE A 141 -11.49 -14.93 17.39
N SER A 142 -11.14 -15.08 18.66
CA SER A 142 -11.27 -14.01 19.66
C SER A 142 -10.09 -13.06 19.62
N SER A 143 -10.33 -11.76 19.81
CA SER A 143 -9.25 -10.77 19.83
C SER A 143 -8.23 -11.02 20.94
N LYS A 144 -8.61 -11.66 22.05
CA LYS A 144 -7.69 -12.07 23.13
C LYS A 144 -6.60 -13.06 22.68
N ASP A 145 -6.86 -13.79 21.59
CA ASP A 145 -5.94 -14.77 21.02
C ASP A 145 -4.99 -14.14 19.97
N ILE A 146 -5.03 -12.80 19.83
CA ILE A 146 -4.27 -12.03 18.84
C ILE A 146 -3.27 -11.10 19.55
N THR A 147 -2.03 -11.13 19.08
CA THR A 147 -1.05 -10.07 19.34
C THR A 147 -0.97 -9.20 18.09
N VAL A 148 -1.23 -7.92 18.24
CA VAL A 148 -1.06 -6.94 17.16
C VAL A 148 0.29 -6.28 17.29
N ILE A 149 1.12 -6.39 16.26
CA ILE A 149 2.42 -5.73 16.17
C ILE A 149 2.29 -4.54 15.23
N ILE A 150 2.43 -3.34 15.78
CA ILE A 150 2.47 -2.09 15.02
C ILE A 150 3.94 -1.75 14.77
N GLN A 151 4.33 -1.85 13.50
CA GLN A 151 5.72 -1.89 13.07
C GLN A 151 6.11 -0.62 12.31
N GLY A 152 7.21 0.00 12.70
CA GLY A 152 7.89 1.05 11.94
C GLY A 152 8.02 2.38 12.67
N TYR A 153 8.25 3.45 11.90
CA TYR A 153 8.38 4.81 12.44
C TYR A 153 7.10 5.25 13.14
N PHE A 154 7.23 5.81 14.35
CA PHE A 154 6.10 6.31 15.12
C PHE A 154 5.81 7.77 14.73
N ASP A 155 4.77 7.98 13.92
CA ASP A 155 4.28 9.31 13.57
C ASP A 155 3.16 9.71 14.54
N ARG A 156 3.33 10.80 15.29
CA ARG A 156 2.37 11.24 16.31
C ARG A 156 0.99 11.64 15.75
N ASN A 157 0.89 11.91 14.46
CA ASN A 157 -0.38 12.27 13.81
C ASN A 157 -1.05 11.08 13.12
N VAL A 158 -0.32 9.98 12.91
CA VAL A 158 -0.80 8.82 12.15
C VAL A 158 -0.89 7.57 13.02
N THR A 159 0.19 7.19 13.69
CA THR A 159 0.28 5.93 14.44
C THR A 159 -0.73 5.81 15.59
N PRO A 160 -1.11 6.88 16.31
CA PRO A 160 -2.22 6.81 17.27
C PRO A 160 -3.55 6.37 16.64
N ASN A 161 -3.82 6.68 15.36
CA ASN A 161 -5.02 6.19 14.68
C ASN A 161 -4.96 4.70 14.39
N THR A 162 -3.78 4.17 14.06
CA THR A 162 -3.55 2.72 13.96
C THR A 162 -3.91 2.04 15.27
N ILE A 163 -3.33 2.49 16.39
CA ILE A 163 -3.57 1.93 17.73
C ILE A 163 -5.05 2.00 18.10
N ARG A 164 -5.68 3.18 17.95
CA ARG A 164 -7.10 3.35 18.29
C ARG A 164 -8.01 2.46 17.45
N SER A 165 -7.71 2.29 16.16
CA SER A 165 -8.47 1.37 15.30
C SER A 165 -8.33 -0.09 15.75
N VAL A 166 -7.14 -0.50 16.21
CA VAL A 166 -6.91 -1.82 16.79
C VAL A 166 -7.73 -2.00 18.06
N ARG A 167 -7.67 -1.05 19.00
CA ARG A 167 -8.47 -1.11 20.23
C ARG A 167 -9.98 -1.13 19.97
N LYS A 168 -10.44 -0.50 18.88
CA LYS A 168 -11.85 -0.52 18.48
C LYS A 168 -12.29 -1.88 17.94
N TYR A 169 -11.53 -2.47 17.02
CA TYR A 169 -11.95 -3.68 16.29
C TYR A 169 -11.42 -5.00 16.85
N LEU A 170 -10.38 -4.93 17.68
CA LEU A 170 -9.73 -6.05 18.37
C LEU A 170 -9.49 -5.67 19.85
N PRO A 171 -10.55 -5.40 20.63
CA PRO A 171 -10.45 -4.73 21.93
C PRO A 171 -9.64 -5.48 22.98
N GLU A 172 -9.60 -6.81 22.93
CA GLU A 172 -8.85 -7.64 23.89
C GLU A 172 -7.47 -8.06 23.35
N ALA A 173 -7.09 -7.62 22.15
CA ALA A 173 -5.80 -7.99 21.58
C ALA A 173 -4.66 -7.29 22.30
N ARG A 174 -3.56 -8.02 22.49
CA ARG A 174 -2.32 -7.44 23.00
C ARG A 174 -1.67 -6.59 21.91
N VAL A 175 -1.42 -5.32 22.18
CA VAL A 175 -0.83 -4.35 21.24
C VAL A 175 0.63 -4.12 21.59
N ILE A 176 1.51 -4.44 20.66
CA ILE A 176 2.94 -4.17 20.71
C ILE A 176 3.26 -3.08 19.69
N VAL A 177 3.89 -1.99 20.13
CA VAL A 177 4.45 -0.97 19.23
C VAL A 177 5.95 -1.21 19.15
N SER A 178 6.43 -1.53 17.95
CA SER A 178 7.85 -1.80 17.68
C SER A 178 8.41 -0.71 16.77
N THR A 179 9.21 0.17 17.36
CA THR A 179 9.68 1.42 16.77
C THR A 179 11.12 1.73 17.19
N TRP A 180 11.56 2.97 17.01
CA TRP A 180 12.94 3.40 17.18
C TRP A 180 13.18 4.19 18.47
N GLU A 181 14.41 4.17 18.99
CA GLU A 181 14.79 4.87 20.23
C GLU A 181 14.49 6.37 20.18
N GLU A 182 14.76 7.03 19.06
CA GLU A 182 14.61 8.47 18.84
C GLU A 182 13.15 8.93 18.66
N CYS A 183 12.23 7.99 18.42
CA CYS A 183 10.81 8.32 18.28
C CYS A 183 10.24 8.78 19.63
N ASP A 184 9.56 9.92 19.65
CA ASP A 184 8.78 10.33 20.82
C ASP A 184 7.40 9.64 20.80
N CYS A 185 7.29 8.64 21.68
CA CYS A 185 6.11 7.82 21.87
C CYS A 185 5.37 8.19 23.17
N LYS A 186 5.51 9.41 23.69
CA LYS A 186 4.86 9.83 24.94
C LYS A 186 3.34 9.63 24.86
N GLY A 187 2.77 8.90 25.82
CA GLY A 187 1.34 8.65 25.90
C GLY A 187 0.81 7.61 24.90
N VAL A 188 1.69 6.79 24.32
CA VAL A 188 1.28 5.67 23.46
C VAL A 188 0.41 4.67 24.24
N ASP A 189 -0.75 4.32 23.69
CA ASP A 189 -1.68 3.34 24.26
C ASP A 189 -1.35 1.93 23.75
N CYS A 190 -0.27 1.33 24.26
CA CYS A 190 0.09 -0.05 23.93
C CYS A 190 0.45 -0.86 25.18
N ASP A 191 0.37 -2.18 25.07
CA ASP A 191 0.68 -3.11 26.16
C ASP A 191 2.19 -3.36 26.26
N LEU A 192 2.93 -3.16 25.17
CA LEU A 192 4.39 -3.17 25.15
C LEU A 192 4.93 -2.19 24.10
N LEU A 193 5.87 -1.34 24.51
CA LEU A 193 6.65 -0.49 23.61
C LEU A 193 8.06 -1.07 23.49
N ILE A 194 8.47 -1.38 22.26
CA ILE A 194 9.83 -1.82 21.93
C ILE A 194 10.50 -0.71 21.13
N LYS A 195 11.65 -0.27 21.61
CA LYS A 195 12.50 0.73 20.95
C LYS A 195 13.82 0.07 20.55
N SER A 196 14.02 -0.11 19.25
CA SER A 196 15.24 -0.66 18.68
C SER A 196 16.16 0.47 18.18
N ASN A 197 17.45 0.19 18.08
CA ASN A 197 18.36 1.03 17.31
C ASN A 197 17.91 1.06 15.85
N ASP A 198 17.75 2.26 15.28
CA ASP A 198 17.40 2.43 13.87
C ASP A 198 18.58 2.01 12.96
N PRO A 199 18.43 0.97 12.12
CA PRO A 199 19.49 0.56 11.20
C PRO A 199 19.70 1.56 10.03
N GLY A 200 18.88 2.61 9.95
CA GLY A 200 18.91 3.61 8.91
C GLY A 200 18.18 3.19 7.64
N ALA A 201 18.16 4.10 6.66
CA ALA A 201 17.64 3.86 5.33
C ALA A 201 18.70 4.25 4.29
N CYS A 202 18.67 3.60 3.13
CA CYS A 202 19.57 3.91 2.02
C CYS A 202 18.82 4.73 0.98
N GLU A 203 19.34 5.89 0.57
CA GLU A 203 18.75 6.68 -0.51
C GLU A 203 19.01 6.03 -1.86
N CYS A 204 17.94 5.56 -2.50
CA CYS A 204 17.95 5.13 -3.88
C CYS A 204 17.88 6.39 -4.75
N GLY A 205 19.02 6.84 -5.28
CA GLY A 205 19.17 7.98 -6.19
C GLY A 205 18.48 7.85 -7.55
N LEU A 206 17.35 7.12 -7.63
CA LEU A 206 16.59 6.84 -8.84
C LEU A 206 15.93 8.10 -9.44
N TYR A 207 15.72 9.14 -8.63
CA TYR A 207 15.20 10.43 -9.06
C TYR A 207 15.95 11.56 -8.36
N ALA A 208 16.69 12.39 -9.11
CA ALA A 208 17.45 13.52 -8.59
C ALA A 208 16.60 14.54 -7.79
N ASP A 209 15.30 14.63 -8.11
CA ASP A 209 14.35 15.54 -7.46
C ASP A 209 13.53 14.88 -6.32
N PHE A 210 13.58 13.55 -6.19
CA PHE A 210 12.77 12.78 -5.23
C PHE A 210 13.53 11.52 -4.75
N PRO A 211 14.45 11.65 -3.79
CA PRO A 211 15.15 10.49 -3.24
C PRO A 211 14.13 9.51 -2.67
N ILE A 212 14.17 8.26 -3.14
CA ILE A 212 13.38 7.17 -2.57
C ILE A 212 14.27 6.46 -1.57
N SER A 213 13.92 6.46 -0.29
CA SER A 213 14.71 5.72 0.69
C SER A 213 14.25 4.27 0.78
N ASN A 214 15.17 3.32 0.62
CA ASN A 214 14.95 1.92 0.93
C ASN A 214 14.99 1.72 2.45
N ASN A 215 13.87 1.25 3.01
CA ASN A 215 13.67 1.04 4.45
C ASN A 215 13.66 -0.47 4.82
N GLY A 216 14.29 -1.33 4.02
CA GLY A 216 14.20 -2.78 4.21
C GLY A 216 14.69 -3.27 5.58
N ASN A 217 15.86 -2.81 6.02
CA ASN A 217 16.38 -3.17 7.35
C ASN A 217 15.51 -2.64 8.49
N ARG A 218 14.97 -1.43 8.33
CA ARG A 218 13.99 -0.88 9.29
C ARG A 218 12.77 -1.78 9.43
N GLN A 219 12.26 -2.34 8.33
CA GLN A 219 11.17 -3.30 8.40
C GLN A 219 11.58 -4.61 9.10
N ILE A 220 12.72 -5.19 8.75
CA ILE A 220 13.19 -6.46 9.30
C ILE A 220 13.40 -6.34 10.82
N VAL A 221 14.16 -5.35 11.27
CA VAL A 221 14.49 -5.14 12.69
C VAL A 221 13.23 -4.97 13.53
N SER A 222 12.37 -4.02 13.15
CA SER A 222 11.17 -3.72 13.94
C SER A 222 10.14 -4.84 13.90
N THR A 223 10.01 -5.57 12.78
CA THR A 223 9.11 -6.74 12.71
C THR A 223 9.63 -7.88 13.61
N LYS A 224 10.92 -8.23 13.51
CA LYS A 224 11.54 -9.29 14.32
C LYS A 224 11.45 -9.00 15.81
N ALA A 225 11.73 -7.76 16.22
CA ALA A 225 11.64 -7.35 17.62
C ALA A 225 10.21 -7.52 18.18
N GLY A 226 9.20 -7.11 17.41
CA GLY A 226 7.79 -7.32 17.79
C GLY A 226 7.39 -8.80 17.84
N LEU A 227 7.82 -9.59 16.85
CA LEU A 227 7.53 -11.03 16.79
C LEU A 227 8.16 -11.80 17.96
N GLY A 228 9.34 -11.39 18.43
CA GLY A 228 9.99 -11.97 19.61
C GLY A 228 9.09 -11.97 20.86
N GLU A 229 8.21 -10.96 20.97
CA GLU A 229 7.32 -10.78 22.11
C GLU A 229 5.88 -11.26 21.88
N ALA A 230 5.56 -11.72 20.66
CA ALA A 230 4.26 -12.29 20.31
C ALA A 230 4.15 -13.73 20.82
N LYS A 231 3.18 -13.96 21.72
CA LYS A 231 2.97 -15.22 22.46
C LYS A 231 1.58 -15.83 22.29
N THR A 232 0.63 -15.08 21.75
CA THR A 232 -0.73 -15.56 21.47
C THR A 232 -0.76 -16.49 20.26
N LYS A 233 -1.87 -17.21 20.05
CA LYS A 233 -2.03 -18.15 18.93
C LYS A 233 -1.90 -17.46 17.57
N PHE A 234 -2.49 -16.28 17.43
CA PHE A 234 -2.48 -15.49 16.21
C PHE A 234 -1.69 -14.20 16.38
N THR A 235 -1.15 -13.72 15.27
CA THR A 235 -0.48 -12.42 15.20
C THR A 235 -1.07 -11.62 14.04
N LEU A 236 -1.32 -10.34 14.26
CA LEU A 236 -1.56 -9.34 13.22
C LEU A 236 -0.37 -8.38 13.19
N LYS A 237 0.51 -8.49 12.19
CA LYS A 237 1.53 -7.47 11.92
C LYS A 237 0.89 -6.37 11.09
N LEU A 238 1.02 -5.11 11.49
CA LEU A 238 0.60 -3.92 10.76
C LEU A 238 1.78 -2.97 10.61
N ARG A 239 1.89 -2.28 9.48
CA ARG A 239 2.68 -1.03 9.44
C ARG A 239 2.03 0.04 10.33
N SER A 240 2.84 0.94 10.87
CA SER A 240 2.43 2.03 11.76
C SER A 240 1.54 3.11 11.13
N ASP A 241 1.22 2.99 9.84
CA ASP A 241 0.38 3.88 9.04
C ASP A 241 -0.94 3.21 8.54
N LEU A 242 -1.24 2.00 9.01
CA LEU A 242 -2.46 1.25 8.67
C LEU A 242 -3.53 1.39 9.73
N VAL A 243 -4.79 1.57 9.33
CA VAL A 243 -5.94 1.64 10.23
C VAL A 243 -6.96 0.56 9.87
N LEU A 244 -7.53 -0.09 10.88
CA LEU A 244 -8.62 -1.04 10.73
C LEU A 244 -9.92 -0.27 10.55
N LEU A 245 -10.72 -0.62 9.54
CA LEU A 245 -12.09 -0.13 9.36
C LEU A 245 -13.14 -1.18 9.79
N ASP A 246 -12.72 -2.43 9.95
CA ASP A 246 -13.39 -3.50 10.69
C ASP A 246 -12.39 -4.65 11.03
N ASN A 247 -12.92 -5.83 11.37
CA ASN A 247 -12.17 -7.06 11.58
C ASN A 247 -12.61 -8.21 10.64
N SER A 248 -13.25 -7.92 9.50
CA SER A 248 -13.76 -8.93 8.55
C SER A 248 -12.66 -9.82 7.98
N PHE A 249 -11.40 -9.38 7.94
CA PHE A 249 -10.28 -10.21 7.51
C PHE A 249 -10.15 -11.51 8.34
N LEU A 250 -10.62 -11.54 9.59
CA LEU A 250 -10.62 -12.74 10.43
C LEU A 250 -11.47 -13.87 9.82
N ASP A 251 -12.59 -13.52 9.16
CA ASP A 251 -13.51 -14.48 8.54
C ASP A 251 -12.91 -15.22 7.34
N TYR A 252 -11.77 -14.75 6.83
CA TYR A 252 -11.06 -15.35 5.71
C TYR A 252 -9.92 -16.29 6.16
N PHE A 253 -9.76 -16.52 7.47
CA PHE A 253 -8.69 -17.39 7.97
C PHE A 253 -8.77 -18.79 7.37
N ASP A 254 -9.91 -19.48 7.46
CA ASP A 254 -10.06 -20.84 6.93
C ASP A 254 -10.48 -20.89 5.45
N GLU A 255 -10.51 -19.75 4.76
CA GLU A 255 -10.91 -19.67 3.35
C GLU A 255 -9.76 -20.04 2.40
N TYR A 256 -10.13 -20.51 1.20
CA TYR A 256 -9.18 -21.00 0.19
C TYR A 256 -8.25 -22.14 0.68
N PRO A 257 -8.80 -23.25 1.22
CA PRO A 257 -8.01 -24.29 1.89
C PRO A 257 -7.16 -25.14 0.93
N LEU A 258 -7.45 -25.12 -0.38
CA LEU A 258 -6.74 -25.93 -1.37
C LEU A 258 -5.26 -25.54 -1.45
N ARG A 259 -4.41 -26.56 -1.37
CA ARG A 259 -2.94 -26.46 -1.38
C ARG A 259 -2.32 -27.64 -2.11
N GLU A 260 -1.19 -27.40 -2.75
CA GLU A 260 -0.23 -28.40 -3.19
C GLU A 260 0.89 -28.46 -2.13
N GLU A 261 0.92 -29.53 -1.34
CA GLU A 261 1.82 -29.67 -0.19
C GLU A 261 3.31 -29.46 -0.52
N GLN A 262 3.72 -29.83 -1.73
CA GLN A 262 5.10 -29.63 -2.21
C GLN A 262 5.51 -28.15 -2.35
N PHE A 263 4.58 -27.21 -2.32
CA PHE A 263 4.85 -25.76 -2.35
C PHE A 263 4.43 -25.06 -1.05
N SER A 264 3.94 -25.80 -0.06
CA SER A 264 3.58 -25.28 1.26
C SER A 264 4.82 -25.04 2.13
N ILE A 265 4.92 -23.82 2.69
CA ILE A 265 5.94 -23.40 3.65
C ILE A 265 5.33 -23.37 5.05
N PHE A 266 4.16 -22.74 5.17
CA PHE A 266 3.48 -22.45 6.43
C PHE A 266 2.42 -23.51 6.76
N GLU A 267 2.19 -23.73 8.06
CA GLU A 267 1.14 -24.63 8.51
C GLU A 267 -0.23 -24.13 8.06
N HIS A 268 -0.49 -22.83 8.23
CA HIS A 268 -1.68 -22.16 7.71
C HIS A 268 -1.28 -21.08 6.69
N LYS A 269 -2.16 -20.77 5.73
CA LYS A 269 -1.92 -19.61 4.86
C LYS A 269 -1.92 -18.32 5.68
N ILE A 270 -1.01 -17.41 5.36
CA ILE A 270 -0.98 -16.06 5.94
C ILE A 270 -1.90 -15.16 5.11
N ILE A 271 -2.76 -14.38 5.75
CA ILE A 271 -3.61 -13.39 5.10
C ILE A 271 -2.81 -12.11 4.83
N ILE A 272 -2.87 -11.64 3.59
CA ILE A 272 -2.24 -10.39 3.11
C ILE A 272 -3.20 -9.58 2.24
N GLY A 273 -2.84 -8.31 2.02
CA GLY A 273 -3.52 -7.45 1.05
C GLY A 273 -3.06 -7.71 -0.39
N GLU A 274 -3.91 -7.37 -1.33
CA GLU A 274 -3.66 -7.36 -2.78
C GLU A 274 -2.67 -6.26 -3.18
N LEU A 275 -2.75 -5.08 -2.56
CA LEU A 275 -1.86 -3.96 -2.88
C LEU A 275 -0.41 -4.30 -2.57
N PHE A 276 0.44 -4.17 -3.58
CA PHE A 276 1.85 -4.61 -3.54
C PHE A 276 2.06 -6.13 -3.45
N THR A 277 1.02 -6.95 -3.57
CA THR A 277 1.18 -8.38 -3.85
C THR A 277 1.15 -8.60 -5.37
N ARG A 278 2.31 -8.88 -5.98
CA ARG A 278 2.50 -8.74 -7.44
C ARG A 278 3.01 -10.01 -8.10
N ASN A 279 2.47 -10.32 -9.29
CA ASN A 279 3.15 -11.22 -10.25
C ASN A 279 4.03 -10.44 -11.20
N ASP A 280 3.65 -9.20 -11.50
CA ASP A 280 4.37 -8.35 -12.43
C ASP A 280 4.17 -6.86 -12.12
N PHE A 281 4.82 -6.04 -12.93
CA PHE A 281 4.67 -4.60 -12.95
C PHE A 281 4.39 -4.17 -14.39
N VAL A 282 3.27 -3.49 -14.60
CA VAL A 282 2.88 -2.93 -15.91
C VAL A 282 3.20 -1.45 -15.95
N TYR A 283 3.83 -1.01 -17.05
CA TYR A 283 4.06 0.39 -17.32
C TYR A 283 3.91 0.72 -18.79
N ARG A 284 3.88 2.02 -19.10
CA ARG A 284 3.90 2.54 -20.48
C ARG A 284 5.14 3.39 -20.69
N ASP A 285 5.83 3.20 -21.80
CA ASP A 285 6.96 4.04 -22.17
C ASP A 285 6.50 5.41 -22.69
N THR A 286 7.46 6.28 -23.07
CA THR A 286 7.18 7.64 -23.54
C THR A 286 6.37 7.68 -24.83
N LYS A 287 6.35 6.58 -25.61
CA LYS A 287 5.53 6.42 -26.82
C LYS A 287 4.18 5.77 -26.52
N GLY A 288 3.89 5.48 -25.25
CA GLY A 288 2.66 4.84 -24.81
C GLY A 288 2.64 3.32 -24.99
N LYS A 289 3.73 2.71 -25.47
CA LYS A 289 3.83 1.25 -25.61
C LYS A 289 3.85 0.63 -24.22
N ARG A 290 3.05 -0.42 -24.08
CA ARG A 290 2.87 -1.18 -22.84
C ARG A 290 4.00 -2.18 -22.65
N HIS A 291 4.50 -2.27 -21.43
CA HIS A 291 5.54 -3.20 -20.99
C HIS A 291 5.08 -3.91 -19.71
N ARG A 292 5.49 -5.17 -19.54
CA ARG A 292 5.19 -6.01 -18.37
C ARG A 292 6.50 -6.62 -17.88
N VAL A 293 6.81 -6.47 -16.60
CA VAL A 293 8.04 -6.96 -15.98
C VAL A 293 7.67 -7.87 -14.82
N ALA A 294 8.10 -9.13 -14.84
CA ALA A 294 7.79 -10.06 -13.78
C ALA A 294 8.34 -9.60 -12.42
N LYS A 295 7.64 -9.96 -11.34
CA LYS A 295 7.98 -9.69 -9.95
C LYS A 295 7.83 -10.95 -9.09
N PRO A 296 8.66 -12.00 -9.31
CA PRO A 296 8.63 -13.19 -8.46
C PRO A 296 8.81 -12.84 -6.97
N PHE A 297 8.17 -13.63 -6.11
CA PHE A 297 8.31 -13.62 -4.65
C PHE A 297 7.96 -12.28 -3.99
N HIS A 298 6.90 -11.60 -4.44
CA HIS A 298 6.57 -10.25 -3.97
C HIS A 298 5.23 -10.19 -3.22
N PRO A 299 5.10 -10.77 -2.01
CA PRO A 299 3.94 -10.55 -1.14
C PRO A 299 3.96 -9.15 -0.53
N SER A 300 2.80 -8.51 -0.44
CA SER A 300 2.66 -7.24 0.28
C SER A 300 3.17 -7.35 1.70
N ASP A 301 3.87 -6.33 2.17
CA ASP A 301 4.43 -6.24 3.51
C ASP A 301 3.57 -5.38 4.45
N TRP A 302 2.43 -4.89 3.97
CA TRP A 302 1.59 -3.95 4.71
C TRP A 302 1.05 -4.57 5.99
N PHE A 303 0.42 -5.73 5.86
CA PHE A 303 -0.02 -6.51 7.00
C PHE A 303 0.14 -8.01 6.78
N TYR A 304 0.30 -8.73 7.89
CA TYR A 304 0.25 -10.19 7.94
C TYR A 304 -0.69 -10.60 9.04
N PHE A 305 -1.67 -11.44 8.74
CA PHE A 305 -2.47 -12.12 9.76
C PHE A 305 -2.41 -13.63 9.60
N GLY A 306 -2.23 -14.36 10.69
CA GLY A 306 -2.15 -15.82 10.66
C GLY A 306 -1.68 -16.39 11.99
N LEU A 307 -1.31 -17.68 11.98
CA LEU A 307 -0.70 -18.29 13.15
C LEU A 307 0.62 -17.57 13.47
N THR A 308 0.85 -17.29 14.75
CA THR A 308 2.07 -16.62 15.21
C THR A 308 3.33 -17.36 14.76
N LYS A 309 3.31 -18.69 14.72
CA LYS A 309 4.44 -19.50 14.24
C LYS A 309 4.72 -19.33 12.74
N ASP A 310 3.69 -19.19 11.91
CA ASP A 310 3.85 -19.04 10.46
C ASP A 310 4.42 -17.65 10.14
N ILE A 311 3.96 -16.61 10.85
CA ILE A 311 4.52 -15.26 10.69
C ILE A 311 5.95 -15.19 11.25
N LYS A 312 6.29 -15.91 12.32
CA LYS A 312 7.69 -16.05 12.77
C LYS A 312 8.54 -16.73 11.70
N GLN A 313 8.07 -17.83 11.13
CA GLN A 313 8.75 -18.57 10.05
C GLN A 313 9.03 -17.70 8.82
N MET A 314 8.14 -16.75 8.49
CA MET A 314 8.35 -15.76 7.42
C MET A 314 9.62 -14.90 7.62
N TYR A 315 10.02 -14.66 8.87
CA TYR A 315 11.17 -13.82 9.23
C TYR A 315 12.34 -14.62 9.82
N ASP A 316 12.19 -15.92 10.04
CA ASP A 316 13.26 -16.79 10.54
C ASP A 316 14.44 -16.78 9.56
N ASN A 317 15.65 -16.61 10.10
CA ASN A 317 16.91 -16.54 9.34
C ASN A 317 16.93 -15.50 8.20
N VAL A 318 16.09 -14.45 8.24
CA VAL A 318 16.18 -13.32 7.30
C VAL A 318 17.25 -12.33 7.77
N ASP A 319 18.40 -12.31 7.11
CA ASP A 319 19.48 -11.36 7.44
C ASP A 319 19.13 -9.92 7.06
N LEU A 320 19.82 -8.97 7.70
CA LEU A 320 19.81 -7.58 7.27
C LEU A 320 20.43 -7.48 5.87
N ILE A 321 19.82 -6.64 5.04
CA ILE A 321 20.25 -6.35 3.68
C ILE A 321 21.55 -5.53 3.76
N PRO A 322 22.64 -5.96 3.10
CA PRO A 322 23.84 -5.13 2.96
C PRO A 322 23.51 -3.78 2.29
N GLN A 323 24.16 -2.70 2.72
CA GLN A 323 23.82 -1.35 2.25
C GLN A 323 23.99 -1.21 0.72
N GLU A 324 25.02 -1.84 0.17
CA GLU A 324 25.32 -1.91 -1.26
C GLU A 324 24.25 -2.67 -2.08
N GLU A 325 23.44 -3.50 -1.43
CA GLU A 325 22.30 -4.19 -2.05
C GLU A 325 21.00 -3.42 -1.88
N MET A 326 20.91 -2.51 -0.91
CA MET A 326 19.72 -1.69 -0.66
C MET A 326 19.59 -0.52 -1.64
N ALA A 327 20.71 0.02 -2.13
CA ALA A 327 20.76 1.11 -3.09
C ALA A 327 22.05 1.09 -3.91
N GLY A 328 21.99 1.56 -5.16
CA GLY A 328 23.17 1.60 -6.03
C GLY A 328 23.61 0.24 -6.59
N TYR A 329 22.84 -0.83 -6.38
CA TYR A 329 23.12 -2.17 -6.89
C TYR A 329 22.99 -2.25 -8.41
N GLU A 330 24.04 -2.70 -9.09
CA GLU A 330 24.03 -2.94 -10.53
C GLU A 330 23.27 -4.24 -10.85
N CYS A 331 22.09 -4.10 -11.46
CA CYS A 331 21.25 -5.25 -11.79
C CYS A 331 21.92 -6.13 -12.86
N LYS A 332 21.83 -7.45 -12.69
CA LYS A 332 22.35 -8.49 -13.59
C LYS A 332 21.81 -8.38 -15.01
N TYR A 333 20.52 -8.05 -15.16
CA TYR A 333 19.89 -7.79 -16.46
C TYR A 333 19.31 -6.38 -16.50
N PRO A 334 20.13 -5.34 -16.71
CA PRO A 334 19.70 -3.95 -16.61
C PRO A 334 18.68 -3.57 -17.69
N ASP A 335 18.66 -4.24 -18.84
CA ASP A 335 17.67 -4.02 -19.90
C ASP A 335 16.26 -4.47 -19.52
N ARG A 336 16.12 -5.29 -18.47
CA ARG A 336 14.82 -5.65 -17.87
C ARG A 336 14.35 -4.62 -16.85
N ALA A 337 15.23 -3.71 -16.43
CA ALA A 337 14.86 -2.60 -15.58
C ALA A 337 14.16 -1.50 -16.40
N HIS A 338 13.05 -1.00 -15.88
CA HIS A 338 12.23 0.01 -16.55
C HIS A 338 13.06 1.22 -17.05
N LYS A 339 12.98 1.52 -18.35
CA LYS A 339 13.58 2.68 -19.04
C LYS A 339 15.14 2.73 -19.09
N ASN A 340 15.91 1.67 -18.81
CA ASN A 340 17.38 1.75 -18.62
C ASN A 340 17.79 2.84 -17.61
N LYS A 341 16.82 3.38 -16.84
CA LYS A 341 16.97 4.55 -15.98
C LYS A 341 17.35 4.15 -14.56
N TYR A 342 17.24 2.85 -14.26
CA TYR A 342 17.50 2.21 -12.98
C TYR A 342 18.50 1.08 -13.14
N LYS A 343 19.54 1.28 -13.96
CA LYS A 343 20.69 0.36 -14.05
C LYS A 343 21.24 0.05 -12.65
N TYR A 344 21.22 1.07 -11.81
CA TYR A 344 21.54 1.03 -10.38
C TYR A 344 20.26 1.17 -9.58
N SER A 345 19.99 0.23 -8.67
CA SER A 345 18.78 0.20 -7.83
C SER A 345 19.05 -0.59 -6.54
N TRP A 346 18.09 -1.38 -6.06
CA TRP A 346 18.25 -2.42 -5.05
C TRP A 346 18.38 -3.80 -5.71
N ARG A 347 19.02 -4.76 -5.03
CA ARG A 347 19.11 -6.17 -5.46
C ARG A 347 17.74 -6.85 -5.44
N TYR A 348 16.96 -6.60 -4.39
CA TYR A 348 15.58 -7.05 -4.23
C TYR A 348 14.73 -5.93 -3.63
N THR A 349 13.43 -5.88 -3.92
CA THR A 349 12.55 -5.06 -3.07
C THR A 349 12.54 -5.65 -1.66
N THR A 350 12.13 -4.88 -0.65
CA THR A 350 12.08 -5.39 0.72
C THR A 350 11.17 -6.62 0.82
N GLU A 351 10.01 -6.57 0.16
CA GLU A 351 9.04 -7.66 0.06
C GLU A 351 9.70 -8.94 -0.47
N GLN A 352 10.48 -8.80 -1.54
CA GLN A 352 11.21 -9.90 -2.16
C GLN A 352 12.30 -10.44 -1.24
N HIS A 353 13.09 -9.58 -0.59
CA HIS A 353 14.17 -10.03 0.29
C HIS A 353 13.65 -10.91 1.44
N VAL A 354 12.60 -10.45 2.12
CA VAL A 354 12.02 -11.20 3.25
C VAL A 354 11.43 -12.52 2.76
N PHE A 355 10.59 -12.50 1.73
CA PHE A 355 9.93 -13.73 1.30
C PHE A 355 10.88 -14.72 0.62
N LEU A 356 11.80 -14.24 -0.22
CA LEU A 356 12.79 -15.09 -0.87
C LEU A 356 13.71 -15.77 0.15
N GLY A 357 14.07 -15.08 1.25
CA GLY A 357 14.79 -15.70 2.37
C GLY A 357 14.01 -16.88 2.96
N CYS A 358 12.72 -16.68 3.24
CA CYS A 358 11.82 -17.74 3.71
C CYS A 358 11.70 -18.91 2.71
N VAL A 359 11.56 -18.61 1.41
CA VAL A 359 11.51 -19.62 0.34
C VAL A 359 12.82 -20.42 0.27
N ARG A 360 13.97 -19.74 0.32
CA ARG A 360 15.29 -20.39 0.28
C ARG A 360 15.54 -21.29 1.49
N ASN A 361 15.07 -20.88 2.67
CA ASN A 361 15.14 -21.71 3.87
C ASN A 361 14.37 -23.03 3.74
N LYS A 362 13.23 -23.02 3.01
CA LYS A 362 12.40 -24.22 2.81
C LYS A 362 12.86 -25.10 1.65
N PHE A 363 13.18 -24.49 0.50
CA PHE A 363 13.38 -25.19 -0.76
C PHE A 363 14.84 -25.28 -1.21
N GLY A 364 15.76 -24.70 -0.42
CA GLY A 364 17.17 -24.60 -0.78
C GLY A 364 17.42 -23.44 -1.73
N ASP A 365 18.55 -23.49 -2.43
CA ASP A 365 18.94 -22.37 -3.27
C ASP A 365 18.03 -22.22 -4.50
N ILE A 366 17.53 -21.01 -4.69
CA ILE A 366 16.63 -20.63 -5.79
C ILE A 366 17.39 -19.68 -6.70
N LYS A 367 17.48 -20.05 -7.98
CA LYS A 367 18.09 -19.25 -9.04
C LYS A 367 17.26 -17.98 -9.28
N PHE A 368 17.65 -16.90 -8.60
CA PHE A 368 17.03 -15.59 -8.66
C PHE A 368 18.01 -14.60 -8.02
N ASP A 369 19.08 -14.22 -8.72
CA ASP A 369 20.20 -13.48 -8.12
C ASP A 369 19.86 -12.03 -7.78
N ASP A 370 18.92 -11.43 -8.49
CA ASP A 370 18.33 -10.13 -8.21
C ASP A 370 16.91 -10.05 -8.82
N TRP A 371 16.21 -8.94 -8.59
CA TRP A 371 14.82 -8.78 -9.05
C TRP A 371 14.64 -8.79 -10.59
N THR A 372 15.72 -8.74 -11.37
CA THR A 372 15.72 -8.82 -12.84
C THR A 372 16.01 -10.24 -13.37
N ASP A 373 16.53 -11.14 -12.54
CA ASP A 373 16.93 -12.51 -12.89
C ASP A 373 15.78 -13.52 -12.85
N TRP A 374 14.74 -13.28 -13.63
CA TRP A 374 13.60 -14.19 -13.74
C TRP A 374 13.60 -14.99 -15.06
N SER A 375 13.01 -16.18 -14.99
CA SER A 375 12.65 -17.05 -16.12
C SER A 375 11.20 -17.50 -15.96
N ASP A 376 10.62 -18.11 -17.00
CA ASP A 376 9.24 -18.64 -16.92
C ASP A 376 9.11 -19.71 -15.82
N GLU A 377 10.15 -20.52 -15.60
CA GLU A 377 10.20 -21.50 -14.51
C GLU A 377 10.19 -20.83 -13.14
N THR A 378 10.99 -19.77 -12.97
CA THR A 378 11.08 -19.04 -11.68
C THR A 378 9.78 -18.30 -11.38
N VAL A 379 9.16 -17.70 -12.40
CA VAL A 379 7.85 -17.05 -12.28
C VAL A 379 6.79 -18.07 -11.90
N SER A 380 6.70 -19.20 -12.62
CA SER A 380 5.73 -20.25 -12.32
C SER A 380 5.92 -20.84 -10.93
N PHE A 381 7.17 -21.05 -10.50
CA PHE A 381 7.47 -21.51 -9.15
C PHE A 381 7.04 -20.50 -8.09
N SER A 382 7.35 -19.21 -8.28
CA SER A 382 6.89 -18.14 -7.40
C SER A 382 5.36 -18.10 -7.29
N GLU A 383 4.63 -18.16 -8.39
CA GLU A 383 3.17 -18.13 -8.38
C GLU A 383 2.58 -19.29 -7.56
N LYS A 384 3.11 -20.50 -7.75
CA LYS A 384 2.70 -21.68 -6.96
C LYS A 384 3.02 -21.51 -5.49
N VAL A 385 4.22 -21.05 -5.14
CA VAL A 385 4.60 -20.81 -3.75
C VAL A 385 3.70 -19.74 -3.12
N MET A 386 3.43 -18.63 -3.80
CA MET A 386 2.54 -17.56 -3.32
C MET A 386 1.11 -18.09 -3.07
N MET A 387 0.54 -18.82 -4.03
CA MET A 387 -0.83 -19.34 -3.93
C MET A 387 -1.00 -20.41 -2.85
N ASN A 388 0.05 -21.17 -2.56
CA ASN A 388 0.02 -22.18 -1.51
C ASN A 388 0.25 -21.60 -0.11
N ASN A 389 0.79 -20.38 0.01
CA ASN A 389 1.18 -19.81 1.30
C ASN A 389 0.37 -18.59 1.75
N PHE A 390 -0.39 -17.95 0.86
CA PHE A 390 -1.13 -16.74 1.20
C PHE A 390 -2.60 -16.78 0.82
N VAL A 391 -3.43 -16.15 1.65
CA VAL A 391 -4.78 -15.69 1.28
C VAL A 391 -4.67 -14.21 0.94
N ILE A 392 -4.96 -13.85 -0.31
CA ILE A 392 -4.76 -12.49 -0.83
C ILE A 392 -6.10 -11.78 -0.94
N LEU A 393 -6.35 -10.87 0.00
CA LEU A 393 -7.62 -10.16 0.11
C LEU A 393 -7.56 -8.79 -0.57
N ASP A 394 -8.64 -8.39 -1.22
CA ASP A 394 -8.80 -7.00 -1.68
C ASP A 394 -9.33 -6.07 -0.58
N PHE A 395 -9.25 -4.75 -0.80
CA PHE A 395 -9.63 -3.77 0.21
C PHE A 395 -11.09 -3.89 0.72
N CYS A 396 -12.04 -4.35 -0.10
CA CYS A 396 -13.42 -4.60 0.35
C CYS A 396 -13.50 -5.81 1.30
N GLN A 397 -12.60 -6.79 1.14
CA GLN A 397 -12.52 -7.98 1.97
C GLN A 397 -11.78 -7.72 3.29
N HIS A 398 -10.56 -7.15 3.25
CA HIS A 398 -9.73 -7.04 4.46
C HIS A 398 -9.98 -5.77 5.29
N ARG A 399 -10.41 -4.66 4.66
CA ARG A 399 -10.78 -3.40 5.32
C ARG A 399 -9.71 -2.77 6.22
N ILE A 400 -8.45 -2.89 5.78
CA ILE A 400 -7.29 -2.27 6.43
C ILE A 400 -6.80 -1.14 5.52
N LEU A 401 -7.04 0.10 5.91
CA LEU A 401 -6.72 1.26 5.11
C LEU A 401 -5.31 1.74 5.39
N ASN A 402 -4.53 2.02 4.35
CA ASN A 402 -3.35 2.86 4.49
C ASN A 402 -3.74 4.32 4.25
N THR A 403 -3.66 5.17 5.28
CA THR A 403 -4.06 6.58 5.18
C THR A 403 -3.20 7.39 4.19
N LYS A 404 -1.95 6.97 3.96
CA LYS A 404 -1.05 7.56 2.96
C LYS A 404 -1.44 7.18 1.53
N TYR A 405 -1.98 5.98 1.36
CA TYR A 405 -2.34 5.38 0.06
C TYR A 405 -3.86 5.15 -0.08
N ALA A 406 -4.67 5.99 0.57
CA ALA A 406 -6.12 5.89 0.48
C ALA A 406 -6.62 5.93 -0.98
N PRO A 407 -6.13 6.82 -1.86
CA PRO A 407 -6.52 6.79 -3.27
C PRO A 407 -6.29 5.42 -3.93
N GLU A 408 -5.15 4.79 -3.66
CA GLU A 408 -4.78 3.48 -4.21
C GLU A 408 -5.60 2.33 -3.62
N SER A 409 -5.90 2.33 -2.32
CA SER A 409 -6.79 1.35 -1.69
C SER A 409 -8.19 1.37 -2.31
N PHE A 410 -8.75 2.56 -2.51
CA PHE A 410 -10.06 2.71 -3.13
C PHE A 410 -10.04 2.39 -4.64
N ALA A 411 -8.97 2.73 -5.36
CA ALA A 411 -8.83 2.44 -6.78
C ALA A 411 -8.52 0.96 -7.11
N ASN A 412 -8.28 0.11 -6.11
CA ASN A 412 -7.99 -1.32 -6.25
C ASN A 412 -8.91 -2.19 -5.37
N SER A 413 -10.09 -1.68 -5.04
CA SER A 413 -10.94 -2.21 -3.97
C SER A 413 -11.65 -3.53 -4.23
N GLY A 414 -11.20 -4.39 -5.15
CA GLY A 414 -11.97 -5.58 -5.56
C GLY A 414 -13.05 -5.31 -6.62
N VAL A 415 -13.74 -4.18 -6.54
CA VAL A 415 -14.75 -3.73 -7.53
C VAL A 415 -14.09 -3.20 -8.81
N TYR A 416 -12.93 -2.55 -8.65
CA TYR A 416 -12.15 -1.98 -9.72
C TYR A 416 -10.69 -2.14 -9.36
N TYR A 417 -9.89 -2.54 -10.34
CA TYR A 417 -8.45 -2.72 -10.21
C TYR A 417 -7.76 -1.79 -11.21
N LYS A 418 -7.29 -0.65 -10.71
CA LYS A 418 -6.45 0.24 -11.51
C LYS A 418 -5.11 -0.43 -11.84
N GLU A 419 -4.56 -1.19 -10.91
CA GLU A 419 -3.35 -1.98 -11.11
C GLU A 419 -3.68 -3.36 -11.67
N GLU A 420 -3.32 -3.59 -12.94
CA GLU A 420 -3.62 -4.83 -13.67
C GLU A 420 -2.82 -6.06 -13.19
N ALA A 421 -1.79 -5.85 -12.37
CA ALA A 421 -0.73 -6.82 -12.10
C ALA A 421 -0.78 -7.44 -10.69
N LEU A 422 -1.83 -7.13 -9.93
CA LEU A 422 -1.99 -7.62 -8.57
C LEU A 422 -2.42 -9.10 -8.58
N MET A 423 -1.86 -9.87 -7.65
CA MET A 423 -2.35 -11.23 -7.44
C MET A 423 -3.68 -11.21 -6.71
N THR A 424 -4.54 -12.19 -7.00
CA THR A 424 -5.83 -12.34 -6.32
C THR A 424 -6.12 -13.82 -6.05
N ASN A 425 -6.92 -14.10 -5.02
CA ASN A 425 -7.39 -15.47 -4.78
C ASN A 425 -8.19 -16.05 -5.97
N LYS A 426 -8.73 -15.22 -6.87
CA LYS A 426 -9.39 -15.69 -8.10
C LYS A 426 -8.44 -16.48 -9.00
N GLN A 427 -7.18 -16.05 -9.10
CA GLN A 427 -6.16 -16.80 -9.85
C GLN A 427 -5.90 -18.17 -9.21
N MET A 428 -5.89 -18.22 -7.88
CA MET A 428 -5.73 -19.45 -7.12
C MET A 428 -6.87 -20.44 -7.35
N VAL A 429 -8.12 -19.99 -7.18
CA VAL A 429 -9.30 -20.82 -7.41
C VAL A 429 -9.30 -21.39 -8.82
N ASN A 430 -9.07 -20.54 -9.84
CA ASN A 430 -9.01 -20.97 -11.23
C ASN A 430 -7.91 -22.00 -11.50
N TYR A 431 -6.75 -21.89 -10.85
CA TYR A 431 -5.67 -22.87 -10.98
C TYR A 431 -6.11 -24.23 -10.44
N PHE A 432 -6.62 -24.29 -9.22
CA PHE A 432 -7.03 -25.56 -8.62
C PHE A 432 -8.22 -26.18 -9.36
N GLU A 433 -9.19 -25.39 -9.82
CA GLU A 433 -10.30 -25.89 -10.63
C GLU A 433 -9.84 -26.56 -11.93
N LYS A 434 -8.82 -25.99 -12.60
CA LYS A 434 -8.23 -26.58 -13.81
C LYS A 434 -7.40 -27.84 -13.55
N HIS A 435 -6.85 -27.98 -12.34
CA HIS A 435 -5.97 -29.08 -11.96
C HIS A 435 -6.63 -30.08 -11.01
N LYS A 436 -7.97 -30.02 -10.85
CA LYS A 436 -8.77 -31.10 -10.24
C LYS A 436 -8.62 -32.35 -11.12
N LYS A 437 -7.68 -33.22 -10.77
CA LYS A 437 -7.63 -34.62 -11.19
C LYS A 437 -8.18 -35.49 -10.08
#